data_AF-A0A949XU26-F1
#
_entry.id   AF-A0A949XU26-F1
#
_cell.length_a   1.000
_cell.length_b   1.000
_cell.length_c   1.000
_cell.angle_alpha   90.00
_cell.angle_beta   90.00
_cell.angle_gamma   90.00
#
_symmetry.space_group_name_H-M   'P 1'
#
loop_
_entity.id
_entity.type
_entity.pdbx_description
1 polymer ?
#
loop_
_entity_poly.entity_id
_entity_poly.type
_entity_poly.pdbx_seq_one_letter_code
_entity_poly.pdbx_strand_id
1 'polypeptide(L)'
;MELPDFTVEHLKKLPLRAIIAFAARCARRVEHLAQLPEGHPERERRRGAVEAALRMAEEFARGSTASLDESVVEAVDATRGVAGGPLSGENAVVAAAEAAHAAVSAGHVMGSREAEKDAPREERTAEARKFLGALGHVTADLAALNAFTAAAEAYDAVGLHNEGYVSAVLRDYDRLLRLELGSYPEAGQPIDPSPDGPLGPL
;
A
#
# COMPACT_ATOMS: atom_id res chain seq x y z
N MET A 1 -3.13 -20.01 12.61
CA MET A 1 -4.06 -19.98 11.47
C MET A 1 -3.40 -19.02 10.52
N GLU A 2 -2.87 -19.50 9.40
CA GLU A 2 -2.39 -18.61 8.33
C GLU A 2 -3.59 -17.77 7.84
N LEU A 3 -3.44 -16.89 6.86
CA LEU A 3 -4.57 -16.45 6.04
C LEU A 3 -4.68 -17.48 4.90
N PRO A 4 -5.04 -18.77 5.12
CA PRO A 4 -4.66 -19.87 4.23
C PRO A 4 -5.23 -19.75 2.81
N ASP A 5 -6.23 -18.90 2.60
CA ASP A 5 -6.82 -18.66 1.28
C ASP A 5 -6.69 -17.21 0.80
N PHE A 6 -6.18 -16.26 1.59
CA PHE A 6 -6.01 -14.88 1.13
C PHE A 6 -4.70 -14.76 0.34
N THR A 7 -4.80 -14.32 -0.89
CA THR A 7 -3.66 -14.26 -1.83
C THR A 7 -3.68 -12.94 -2.59
N VAL A 8 -2.60 -12.62 -3.31
CA VAL A 8 -2.55 -11.46 -4.21
C VAL A 8 -3.74 -11.46 -5.20
N GLU A 9 -4.18 -12.63 -5.66
CA GLU A 9 -5.33 -12.76 -6.58
C GLU A 9 -6.66 -12.31 -5.97
N HIS A 10 -6.79 -12.33 -4.63
CA HIS A 10 -7.93 -11.73 -3.96
C HIS A 10 -7.88 -10.21 -4.04
N LEU A 11 -6.71 -9.59 -3.81
CA LEU A 11 -6.54 -8.15 -3.96
C LEU A 11 -6.80 -7.68 -5.39
N LYS A 12 -6.44 -8.47 -6.40
CA LYS A 12 -6.74 -8.15 -7.82
C LYS A 12 -8.23 -8.14 -8.17
N LYS A 13 -9.14 -8.45 -7.24
CA LYS A 13 -10.59 -8.20 -7.39
C LYS A 13 -10.96 -6.74 -7.10
N LEU A 14 -10.04 -5.95 -6.57
CA LEU A 14 -10.19 -4.54 -6.23
C LEU A 14 -9.44 -3.65 -7.23
N PRO A 15 -9.92 -2.42 -7.51
CA PRO A 15 -9.12 -1.44 -8.24
C PRO A 15 -7.91 -0.97 -7.44
N LEU A 16 -6.91 -0.37 -8.09
CA LEU A 16 -5.63 -0.03 -7.46
C LEU A 16 -5.79 0.84 -6.21
N ARG A 17 -6.62 1.89 -6.22
CA ARG A 17 -6.82 2.73 -5.02
C ARG A 17 -7.38 1.95 -3.83
N ALA A 18 -8.26 0.97 -4.08
CA ALA A 18 -8.81 0.11 -3.04
C ALA A 18 -7.76 -0.88 -2.51
N ILE A 19 -6.87 -1.39 -3.37
CA ILE A 19 -5.72 -2.21 -2.97
C ILE A 19 -4.78 -1.39 -2.05
N ILE A 20 -4.48 -0.14 -2.41
CA ILE A 20 -3.62 0.73 -1.59
C ILE A 20 -4.31 1.11 -0.28
N ALA A 21 -5.62 1.38 -0.29
CA ALA A 21 -6.40 1.63 0.92
C ALA A 21 -6.35 0.44 1.90
N PHE A 22 -6.46 -0.78 1.38
CA PHE A 22 -6.31 -2.01 2.16
C PHE A 22 -4.92 -2.10 2.80
N ALA A 23 -3.86 -1.92 2.01
CA ALA A 23 -2.48 -1.95 2.51
C ALA A 23 -2.22 -0.90 3.60
N ALA A 24 -2.66 0.35 3.37
CA ALA A 24 -2.54 1.44 4.33
C ALA A 24 -3.23 1.10 5.67
N ARG A 25 -4.42 0.49 5.63
CA ARG A 25 -5.14 0.10 6.85
C ARG A 25 -4.50 -1.07 7.58
N CYS A 26 -3.93 -2.05 6.87
CA CYS A 26 -3.15 -3.12 7.49
C CYS A 26 -1.95 -2.53 8.24
N ALA A 27 -1.16 -1.69 7.58
CA ALA A 27 0.01 -1.06 8.17
C ALA A 27 -0.35 -0.09 9.33
N ARG A 28 -1.44 0.67 9.19
CA ARG A 28 -1.90 1.59 10.24
C ARG A 28 -2.28 0.88 11.55
N ARG A 29 -2.84 -0.33 11.49
CA ARG A 29 -3.15 -1.13 12.70
C ARG A 29 -1.92 -1.47 13.52
N VAL A 30 -0.77 -1.61 12.87
CA VAL A 30 0.48 -2.02 13.50
C VAL A 30 1.47 -0.87 13.69
N GLU A 31 1.13 0.34 13.27
CA GLU A 31 1.98 1.54 13.39
C GLU A 31 2.55 1.73 14.80
N HIS A 32 1.73 1.50 15.83
CA HIS A 32 2.15 1.64 17.22
C HIS A 32 3.29 0.69 17.61
N LEU A 33 3.43 -0.46 16.93
CA LEU A 33 4.51 -1.42 17.14
C LEU A 33 5.82 -0.97 16.50
N ALA A 34 5.78 -0.12 15.47
CA ALA A 34 6.98 0.40 14.80
C ALA A 34 7.79 1.38 15.68
N GLN A 35 7.25 1.78 16.84
CA GLN A 35 7.89 2.75 17.72
C GLN A 35 9.12 2.15 18.42
N LEU A 36 10.23 2.89 18.36
CA LEU A 36 11.42 2.57 19.14
C LEU A 36 11.23 2.98 20.62
N PRO A 37 11.97 2.34 21.55
CA PRO A 37 11.93 2.68 22.97
C PRO A 37 12.21 4.16 23.23
N GLU A 38 11.69 4.67 24.34
CA GLU A 38 11.95 6.03 24.78
C GLU A 38 13.46 6.26 25.00
N GLY A 39 13.95 7.43 24.56
CA GLY A 39 15.37 7.77 24.59
C GLY A 39 16.21 7.22 23.43
N HIS A 40 15.66 6.39 22.54
CA HIS A 40 16.39 5.93 21.37
C HIS A 40 16.64 7.08 20.38
N PRO A 41 17.89 7.30 19.90
CA PRO A 41 18.23 8.44 19.04
C PRO A 41 17.45 8.48 17.72
N GLU A 42 17.19 7.31 17.10
CA GLU A 42 16.43 7.20 15.85
C GLU A 42 14.90 7.21 16.03
N ARG A 43 14.36 7.34 17.26
CA ARG A 43 12.93 7.19 17.52
C ARG A 43 12.07 8.15 16.71
N GLU A 44 12.39 9.44 16.76
CA GLU A 44 11.63 10.49 16.08
C GLU A 44 11.75 10.38 14.56
N ARG A 45 12.95 10.04 14.06
CA ARG A 45 13.20 9.81 12.64
C ARG A 45 12.37 8.66 12.11
N ARG A 46 12.38 7.50 12.79
CA ARG A 46 11.57 6.34 12.41
C ARG A 46 10.08 6.65 12.46
N ARG A 47 9.60 7.29 13.54
CA ARG A 47 8.18 7.68 13.65
C ARG A 47 7.75 8.59 12.49
N GLY A 48 8.57 9.59 12.17
CA GLY A 48 8.30 10.51 11.06
C GLY A 48 8.27 9.79 9.70
N ALA A 49 9.21 8.88 9.46
CA ALA A 49 9.29 8.12 8.20
C ALA A 49 8.09 7.17 8.02
N VAL A 50 7.70 6.45 9.07
CA VAL A 50 6.52 5.56 9.07
C VAL A 50 5.24 6.36 8.81
N GLU A 51 5.04 7.48 9.51
CA GLU A 51 3.87 8.34 9.30
C GLU A 51 3.82 8.92 7.89
N ALA A 52 4.97 9.34 7.34
CA ALA A 52 5.05 9.84 5.96
C ALA A 52 4.70 8.75 4.93
N ALA A 53 5.20 7.52 5.12
CA ALA A 53 4.91 6.38 4.25
C ALA A 53 3.41 6.02 4.27
N LEU A 54 2.80 5.97 5.45
CA LEU A 54 1.37 5.71 5.59
C LEU A 54 0.54 6.82 4.94
N ARG A 55 0.88 8.08 5.20
CA ARG A 55 0.18 9.22 4.60
C ARG A 55 0.23 9.19 3.08
N MET A 56 1.38 8.86 2.48
CA MET A 56 1.50 8.71 1.03
C MET A 56 0.50 7.68 0.48
N ALA A 57 0.44 6.48 1.09
CA ALA A 57 -0.48 5.44 0.66
C ALA A 57 -1.95 5.87 0.81
N GLU A 58 -2.29 6.54 1.92
CA GLU A 58 -3.64 7.04 2.15
C GLU A 58 -4.04 8.17 1.19
N GLU A 59 -3.13 9.10 0.89
CA GLU A 59 -3.36 10.17 -0.09
C GLU A 59 -3.57 9.63 -1.49
N PHE A 60 -2.80 8.61 -1.90
CA PHE A 60 -3.02 7.92 -3.16
C PHE A 60 -4.42 7.27 -3.22
N ALA A 61 -4.83 6.57 -2.15
CA ALA A 61 -6.16 5.97 -2.04
C ALA A 61 -7.29 7.01 -2.14
N ARG A 62 -7.11 8.18 -1.52
CA ARG A 62 -8.02 9.34 -1.63
C ARG A 62 -7.98 10.03 -3.00
N GLY A 63 -7.16 9.54 -3.92
CA GLY A 63 -7.07 10.04 -5.28
C GLY A 63 -6.33 11.35 -5.41
N SER A 64 -5.42 11.67 -4.47
CA SER A 64 -4.48 12.78 -4.62
C SER A 64 -3.72 12.67 -5.93
N THR A 65 -3.57 13.79 -6.62
CA THR A 65 -2.78 13.91 -7.86
C THR A 65 -1.39 14.48 -7.58
N ALA A 66 -1.01 14.65 -6.31
CA ALA A 66 0.33 15.07 -5.97
C ALA A 66 1.36 14.04 -6.45
N SER A 67 2.50 14.52 -6.93
CA SER A 67 3.63 13.64 -7.26
C SER A 67 4.01 12.84 -6.02
N LEU A 68 4.10 11.53 -6.17
CA LEU A 68 4.60 10.67 -5.10
C LEU A 68 6.10 10.91 -4.97
N ASP A 69 6.54 11.21 -3.75
CA ASP A 69 7.94 11.50 -3.44
C ASP A 69 8.65 10.20 -3.03
N GLU A 70 9.42 9.60 -3.94
CA GLU A 70 10.17 8.37 -3.68
C GLU A 70 11.13 8.49 -2.49
N SER A 71 11.55 9.70 -2.11
CA SER A 71 12.42 9.90 -0.94
C SER A 71 11.73 9.50 0.38
N VAL A 72 10.40 9.47 0.43
CA VAL A 72 9.65 8.95 1.59
C VAL A 72 9.85 7.44 1.73
N VAL A 73 9.85 6.73 0.61
CA VAL A 73 10.08 5.28 0.56
C VAL A 73 11.52 4.97 0.98
N GLU A 74 12.49 5.70 0.44
CA GLU A 74 13.89 5.58 0.84
C GLU A 74 14.09 5.89 2.33
N ALA A 75 13.40 6.90 2.85
CA ALA A 75 13.52 7.30 4.25
C ALA A 75 12.97 6.24 5.21
N VAL A 76 11.83 5.61 4.91
CA VAL A 76 11.29 4.53 5.74
C VAL A 76 12.13 3.26 5.63
N ASP A 77 12.62 2.93 4.43
CA ASP A 77 13.51 1.79 4.21
C ASP A 77 14.85 1.95 4.94
N ALA A 78 15.40 3.17 4.99
CA ALA A 78 16.59 3.48 5.75
C ALA A 78 16.41 3.33 7.27
N THR A 79 15.16 3.23 7.75
CA THR A 79 14.87 2.99 9.17
C THR A 79 14.74 1.50 9.50
N ARG A 80 14.76 0.60 8.50
CA ARG A 80 14.79 -0.85 8.71
C ARG A 80 16.13 -1.27 9.34
N GLY A 81 16.10 -2.27 10.23
CA GLY A 81 17.30 -2.87 10.82
C GLY A 81 18.05 -1.99 11.82
N VAL A 82 17.44 -0.91 12.34
CA VAL A 82 18.02 -0.14 13.45
C VAL A 82 18.13 -1.06 14.67
N ALA A 83 19.37 -1.24 15.13
CA ALA A 83 19.67 -2.18 16.20
C ALA A 83 18.93 -1.83 17.51
N GLY A 84 18.44 -2.86 18.20
CA GLY A 84 17.80 -2.73 19.51
C GLY A 84 16.27 -2.66 19.50
N GLY A 85 15.62 -2.78 18.34
CA GLY A 85 14.17 -2.94 18.21
C GLY A 85 13.69 -4.40 18.36
N PRO A 86 12.46 -4.64 18.84
CA PRO A 86 11.83 -5.96 18.75
C PRO A 86 11.49 -6.31 17.30
N LEU A 87 11.51 -7.61 16.95
CA LEU A 87 11.17 -8.08 15.59
C LEU A 87 9.78 -7.62 15.11
N SER A 88 8.80 -7.55 16.02
CA SER A 88 7.46 -7.02 15.72
C SER A 88 7.48 -5.57 15.25
N GLY A 89 8.41 -4.77 15.76
CA GLY A 89 8.58 -3.38 15.33
C GLY A 89 9.19 -3.27 13.94
N GLU A 90 10.12 -4.17 13.58
CA GLU A 90 10.68 -4.21 12.23
C GLU A 90 9.61 -4.58 11.19
N ASN A 91 8.80 -5.62 11.45
CA ASN A 91 7.73 -6.01 10.54
C ASN A 91 6.67 -4.90 10.39
N ALA A 92 6.38 -4.14 11.45
CA ALA A 92 5.49 -2.98 11.35
C ALA A 92 6.08 -1.84 10.49
N VAL A 93 7.40 -1.61 10.54
CA VAL A 93 8.08 -0.66 9.64
C VAL A 93 8.02 -1.14 8.19
N VAL A 94 8.29 -2.44 7.96
CA VAL A 94 8.20 -3.03 6.62
C VAL A 94 6.77 -2.91 6.08
N ALA A 95 5.74 -3.18 6.89
CA ALA A 95 4.35 -3.04 6.47
C ALA A 95 4.03 -1.62 5.96
N ALA A 96 4.51 -0.58 6.65
CA ALA A 96 4.33 0.81 6.22
C ALA A 96 5.10 1.13 4.94
N ALA A 97 6.34 0.64 4.82
CA ALA A 97 7.15 0.82 3.62
C ALA A 97 6.53 0.13 2.38
N GLU A 98 6.05 -1.11 2.53
CA GLU A 98 5.40 -1.84 1.44
C GLU A 98 4.08 -1.19 1.00
N ALA A 99 3.33 -0.59 1.93
CA ALA A 99 2.15 0.21 1.57
C ALA A 99 2.52 1.44 0.73
N ALA A 100 3.64 2.11 1.03
CA ALA A 100 4.14 3.23 0.24
C ALA A 100 4.69 2.78 -1.13
N HIS A 101 5.47 1.68 -1.18
CA HIS A 101 5.92 1.05 -2.43
C HIS A 101 4.76 0.66 -3.34
N ALA A 102 3.67 0.15 -2.76
CA ALA A 102 2.45 -0.17 -3.49
C ALA A 102 1.83 1.11 -4.12
N ALA A 103 1.78 2.21 -3.37
CA ALA A 103 1.29 3.49 -3.86
C ALA A 103 2.15 4.06 -5.00
N VAL A 104 3.48 4.04 -4.86
CA VAL A 104 4.43 4.47 -5.92
C VAL A 104 4.23 3.64 -7.19
N SER A 105 4.16 2.31 -7.06
CA SER A 105 3.92 1.41 -8.19
C SER A 105 2.59 1.73 -8.89
N ALA A 106 1.52 1.92 -8.12
CA ALA A 106 0.22 2.31 -8.68
C ALA A 106 0.24 3.70 -9.34
N GLY A 107 1.00 4.65 -8.78
CA GLY A 107 1.23 5.97 -9.37
C GLY A 107 1.91 5.89 -10.74
N HIS A 108 2.91 5.02 -10.91
CA HIS A 108 3.57 4.80 -12.19
C HIS A 108 2.62 4.26 -13.27
N VAL A 109 1.68 3.37 -12.90
CA VAL A 109 0.61 2.90 -13.80
C VAL A 109 -0.28 4.05 -14.26
N MET A 110 -0.66 4.93 -13.33
CA MET A 110 -1.53 6.08 -13.64
C MET A 110 -0.82 7.14 -14.48
N GLY A 111 0.41 7.52 -14.12
CA GLY A 111 1.20 8.53 -14.84
C GLY A 111 1.51 8.12 -16.27
N SER A 112 1.82 6.83 -16.49
CA SER A 112 2.09 6.30 -17.83
C SER A 112 0.85 6.38 -18.74
N ARG A 113 -0.34 6.10 -18.19
CA ARG A 113 -1.62 6.21 -18.93
C ARG A 113 -2.02 7.64 -19.24
N GLU A 114 -1.69 8.59 -18.37
CA GLU A 114 -1.91 10.02 -18.62
C GLU A 114 -0.96 10.53 -19.71
N ALA A 115 0.33 10.21 -19.61
CA ALA A 115 1.31 10.54 -20.64
C ALA A 115 0.94 9.95 -22.01
N GLU A 116 0.40 8.72 -22.04
CA GLU A 116 -0.13 8.12 -23.27
C GLU A 116 -1.31 8.89 -23.87
N LYS A 117 -2.17 9.52 -23.06
CA LYS A 117 -3.29 10.32 -23.59
C LYS A 117 -2.80 11.58 -24.29
N ASP A 118 -1.72 12.17 -23.78
CA ASP A 118 -1.19 13.45 -24.25
C ASP A 118 -0.16 13.32 -25.40
N ALA A 119 0.41 12.13 -25.63
CA ALA A 119 1.42 11.90 -26.68
C ALA A 119 0.89 12.13 -28.12
N PRO A 120 1.67 12.73 -29.05
CA PRO A 120 1.28 12.89 -30.46
C PRO A 120 0.86 11.57 -31.12
N ARG A 121 -0.19 11.59 -31.96
CA ARG A 121 -0.72 10.38 -32.62
C ARG A 121 0.31 9.65 -33.49
N GLU A 122 1.28 10.39 -34.04
CA GLU A 122 2.31 9.90 -34.96
C GLU A 122 3.37 9.03 -34.28
N GLU A 123 3.55 9.15 -32.96
CA GLU A 123 4.52 8.39 -32.17
C GLU A 123 3.96 7.07 -31.61
N ARG A 124 2.64 6.85 -31.74
CA ARG A 124 1.94 5.71 -31.15
C ARG A 124 1.83 4.54 -32.12
N THR A 125 2.93 3.84 -32.38
CA THR A 125 2.88 2.57 -33.12
C THR A 125 2.05 1.53 -32.36
N ALA A 126 1.47 0.56 -33.08
CA ALA A 126 0.67 -0.49 -32.47
C ALA A 126 1.52 -1.38 -31.54
N GLU A 127 2.77 -1.64 -31.92
CA GLU A 127 3.74 -2.37 -31.11
C GLU A 127 4.06 -1.62 -29.81
N ALA A 128 4.34 -0.32 -29.86
CA ALA A 128 4.66 0.46 -28.67
C ALA A 128 3.51 0.45 -27.63
N ARG A 129 2.26 0.60 -28.08
CA ARG A 129 1.08 0.50 -27.21
C ARG A 129 0.95 -0.88 -26.56
N LYS A 130 1.25 -1.95 -27.30
CA LYS A 130 1.23 -3.31 -26.77
C LYS A 130 2.28 -3.49 -25.67
N PHE A 131 3.50 -3.00 -25.89
CA PHE A 131 4.58 -3.08 -24.89
C PHE A 131 4.28 -2.24 -23.64
N LEU A 132 3.82 -0.99 -23.82
CA LEU A 132 3.46 -0.12 -22.69
C LEU A 132 2.28 -0.66 -21.90
N GLY A 133 1.27 -1.21 -22.58
CA GLY A 133 0.17 -1.91 -21.92
C GLY A 133 0.64 -3.10 -21.07
N ALA A 134 1.56 -3.91 -21.59
CA ALA A 134 2.14 -5.02 -20.84
C ALA A 134 2.95 -4.55 -19.61
N LEU A 135 3.74 -3.48 -19.75
CA LEU A 135 4.46 -2.87 -18.63
C LEU A 135 3.49 -2.35 -17.56
N GLY A 136 2.40 -1.68 -17.97
CA GLY A 136 1.37 -1.21 -17.04
C GLY A 136 0.74 -2.34 -16.23
N HIS A 137 0.50 -3.52 -16.84
CA HIS A 137 0.02 -4.70 -16.11
C HIS A 137 1.04 -5.24 -15.11
N VAL A 138 2.32 -5.32 -15.49
CA VAL A 138 3.39 -5.76 -14.57
C VAL A 138 3.54 -4.81 -13.39
N THR A 139 3.49 -3.51 -13.62
CA THR A 139 3.58 -2.50 -12.55
C THR A 139 2.35 -2.54 -11.64
N ALA A 140 1.15 -2.78 -12.18
CA ALA A 140 -0.05 -3.00 -11.37
C ALA A 140 0.06 -4.27 -10.52
N ASP A 141 0.62 -5.35 -11.07
CA ASP A 141 0.84 -6.60 -10.34
C ASP A 141 1.85 -6.40 -9.20
N LEU A 142 2.88 -5.58 -9.42
CA LEU A 142 3.83 -5.19 -8.37
C LEU A 142 3.14 -4.39 -7.26
N ALA A 143 2.24 -3.45 -7.61
CA ALA A 143 1.47 -2.72 -6.61
C ALA A 143 0.60 -3.67 -5.75
N ALA A 144 -0.05 -4.65 -6.38
CA ALA A 144 -0.85 -5.65 -5.67
C ALA A 144 0.00 -6.57 -4.79
N LEU A 145 1.21 -6.95 -5.25
CA LEU A 145 2.15 -7.74 -4.47
C LEU A 145 2.64 -6.97 -3.24
N ASN A 146 3.08 -5.72 -3.40
CA ASN A 146 3.55 -4.89 -2.28
C ASN A 146 2.42 -4.65 -1.26
N ALA A 147 1.17 -4.44 -1.72
CA ALA A 147 0.01 -4.32 -0.84
C ALA A 147 -0.27 -5.62 -0.04
N PHE A 148 -0.08 -6.78 -0.67
CA PHE A 148 -0.18 -8.07 0.01
C PHE A 148 0.95 -8.23 1.03
N THR A 149 2.19 -7.92 0.66
CA THR A 149 3.35 -7.96 1.57
C THR A 149 3.12 -7.05 2.77
N ALA A 150 2.58 -5.85 2.58
CA ALA A 150 2.21 -4.95 3.68
C ALA A 150 1.24 -5.61 4.67
N ALA A 151 0.24 -6.34 4.16
CA ALA A 151 -0.73 -7.05 5.00
C ALA A 151 -0.12 -8.25 5.73
N ALA A 152 0.78 -8.99 5.07
CA ALA A 152 1.49 -10.13 5.65
C ALA A 152 2.46 -9.69 6.76
N GLU A 153 3.24 -8.64 6.52
CA GLU A 153 4.17 -8.09 7.50
C GLU A 153 3.45 -7.49 8.72
N ALA A 154 2.32 -6.82 8.49
CA ALA A 154 1.47 -6.38 9.58
C ALA A 154 0.86 -7.55 10.38
N TYR A 155 0.50 -8.66 9.72
CA TYR A 155 0.08 -9.88 10.41
C TYR A 155 1.20 -10.47 11.28
N ASP A 156 2.41 -10.56 10.75
CA ASP A 156 3.56 -11.07 11.49
C ASP A 156 3.95 -10.14 12.66
N ALA A 157 3.79 -8.81 12.49
CA ALA A 157 4.05 -7.83 13.54
C ALA A 157 3.17 -8.02 14.79
N VAL A 158 1.89 -8.35 14.60
CA VAL A 158 0.96 -8.59 15.73
C VAL A 158 1.10 -9.98 16.36
N GLY A 159 1.93 -10.83 15.76
CA GLY A 159 2.15 -12.21 16.19
C GLY A 159 1.15 -13.20 15.60
N LEU A 160 1.63 -14.43 15.39
CA LEU A 160 0.83 -15.54 14.89
C LEU A 160 -0.43 -15.74 15.76
N HIS A 161 -1.58 -15.98 15.10
CA HIS A 161 -2.88 -16.24 15.74
C HIS A 161 -3.61 -15.03 16.33
N ASN A 162 -3.31 -13.81 15.89
CA ASN A 162 -4.15 -12.66 16.21
C ASN A 162 -5.47 -12.67 15.42
N GLU A 163 -6.46 -13.43 15.90
CA GLU A 163 -7.78 -13.58 15.26
C GLU A 163 -8.53 -12.25 15.11
N GLY A 164 -8.29 -11.32 16.04
CA GLY A 164 -8.86 -9.97 15.99
C GLY A 164 -8.37 -9.18 14.79
N TYR A 165 -7.05 -9.20 14.55
CA TYR A 165 -6.44 -8.58 13.37
C TYR A 165 -6.95 -9.21 12.07
N VAL A 166 -6.94 -10.54 11.97
CA VAL A 166 -7.42 -11.25 10.77
C VAL A 166 -8.88 -10.90 10.47
N SER A 167 -9.73 -10.91 11.50
CA SER A 167 -11.15 -10.55 11.35
C SER A 167 -11.35 -9.09 10.90
N ALA A 168 -10.51 -8.18 11.36
CA ALA A 168 -10.57 -6.76 10.96
C ALA A 168 -10.11 -6.56 9.50
N VAL A 169 -9.02 -7.20 9.09
CA VAL A 169 -8.49 -7.14 7.72
C VAL A 169 -9.48 -7.73 6.72
N LEU A 170 -10.06 -8.90 7.02
CA LEU A 170 -11.07 -9.51 6.14
C LEU A 170 -12.33 -8.64 6.03
N ARG A 171 -12.73 -7.98 7.13
CA ARG A 171 -13.86 -7.05 7.10
C ARG A 171 -13.59 -5.83 6.23
N ASP A 172 -12.39 -5.28 6.27
CA ASP A 172 -12.00 -4.17 5.39
C ASP A 172 -12.03 -4.60 3.92
N TYR A 173 -11.47 -5.76 3.60
CA TYR A 173 -11.51 -6.34 2.26
C TYR A 173 -12.94 -6.56 1.76
N ASP A 174 -13.80 -7.17 2.57
CA ASP A 174 -15.21 -7.38 2.23
C ASP A 174 -15.96 -6.07 2.01
N ARG A 175 -15.66 -5.03 2.81
CA ARG A 175 -16.24 -3.69 2.62
C ARG A 175 -15.77 -3.08 1.31
N LEU A 176 -14.49 -3.15 1.00
CA LEU A 176 -13.93 -2.65 -0.26
C LEU A 176 -14.58 -3.30 -1.49
N LEU A 177 -14.81 -4.62 -1.45
CA LEU A 177 -15.52 -5.31 -2.54
C LEU A 177 -16.94 -4.80 -2.73
N ARG A 178 -17.68 -4.55 -1.64
CA ARG A 178 -19.08 -4.11 -1.67
C ARG A 178 -19.26 -2.65 -2.11
N LEU A 179 -18.19 -1.85 -2.08
CA LEU A 179 -18.25 -0.45 -2.52
C LEU A 179 -18.21 -0.28 -4.04
N GLU A 180 -17.91 -1.35 -4.80
CA GLU A 180 -17.93 -1.34 -6.27
C GLU A 180 -17.13 -0.18 -6.90
N LEU A 181 -15.95 0.11 -6.34
CA LEU A 181 -15.13 1.28 -6.68
C LEU A 181 -14.50 1.21 -8.09
N GLY A 182 -14.66 0.10 -8.82
CA GLY A 182 -14.08 -0.13 -10.13
C GLY A 182 -13.48 -1.54 -10.26
N SER A 183 -12.61 -1.72 -11.25
CA SER A 183 -12.01 -3.01 -11.59
C SER A 183 -10.49 -2.91 -11.71
N TYR A 184 -9.78 -3.94 -11.30
CA TYR A 184 -8.35 -4.09 -11.57
C TYR A 184 -8.05 -4.19 -13.09
N PRO A 185 -6.94 -3.65 -13.61
CA PRO A 185 -5.90 -2.85 -12.94
C PRO A 185 -6.18 -1.33 -12.99
N GLU A 186 -7.43 -0.91 -13.13
CA GLU A 186 -7.79 0.51 -13.17
C GLU A 186 -7.61 1.16 -11.79
N ALA A 187 -7.41 2.49 -11.78
CA ALA A 187 -7.28 3.24 -10.54
C ALA A 187 -8.49 3.09 -9.60
N GLY A 188 -9.70 3.07 -10.18
CA GLY A 188 -10.96 3.09 -9.43
C GLY A 188 -11.30 4.45 -8.82
N GLN A 189 -12.44 4.49 -8.15
CA GLN A 189 -12.92 5.67 -7.42
C GLN A 189 -12.05 5.92 -6.17
N PRO A 190 -11.80 7.20 -5.82
CA PRO A 190 -11.18 7.55 -4.55
C PRO A 190 -11.89 6.96 -3.34
N ILE A 191 -11.13 6.61 -2.30
CA ILE A 191 -11.63 6.16 -1.02
C ILE A 191 -10.78 6.70 0.13
N ASP A 192 -11.42 7.13 1.21
CA ASP A 192 -10.72 7.49 2.44
C ASP A 192 -10.48 6.25 3.32
N PRO A 193 -9.23 5.80 3.50
CA PRO A 193 -8.92 4.66 4.37
C PRO A 193 -8.92 5.01 5.87
N SER A 194 -9.12 6.27 6.25
CA SER A 194 -9.08 6.71 7.65
C SER A 194 -10.13 6.00 8.53
N PRO A 195 -9.99 6.03 9.87
CA PRO A 195 -10.98 5.49 10.80
C PRO A 195 -12.38 6.11 10.64
N ASP A 196 -12.46 7.35 10.16
CA ASP A 196 -13.71 8.08 9.92
C ASP A 196 -14.27 7.87 8.50
N GLY A 197 -13.52 7.16 7.66
CA GLY A 197 -13.89 6.84 6.29
C GLY A 197 -14.94 5.71 6.18
N PRO A 198 -15.35 5.35 4.94
CA PRO A 198 -16.36 4.32 4.69
C PRO A 198 -15.99 2.91 5.18
N LEU A 199 -14.71 2.67 5.49
CA LEU A 199 -14.24 1.41 6.05
C LEU A 199 -14.37 1.35 7.58
N GLY A 200 -14.72 2.47 8.24
CA GLY A 200 -14.94 2.56 9.68
C GLY A 200 -13.66 2.39 10.52
N PRO A 201 -13.81 2.21 11.84
CA PRO A 201 -12.70 2.21 12.78
C PRO A 201 -11.70 1.07 12.52
N LEU A 202 -10.46 1.29 12.95
CA LEU A 202 -9.35 0.33 12.83
C LEU A 202 -9.39 -0.75 13.90
#